data_AF-A0A951CEJ0-F1
#
_entry.id   AF-A0A951CEJ0-F1
#
_cell.length_a   1.000
_cell.length_b   1.000
_cell.length_c   1.000
_cell.angle_alpha   90.00
_cell.angle_beta   90.00
_cell.angle_gamma   90.00
#
_symmetry.space_group_name_H-M   'P 1'
#
loop_
_entity.id
_entity.type
_entity.pdbx_description
1 polymer ?
#
loop_
_entity_poly.entity_id
_entity_poly.type
_entity_poly.pdbx_seq_one_letter_code
_entity_poly.pdbx_strand_id
1 'polypeptide(L)'
;MTDQLFLSIWLDRHSRANRIRHFEKLLRLFPFSQREQPQSVLAIHAIDATEPPLLERPVNGPVDVSELMGSLGEYQGEDVAYSLESWWDLWQFDGDWALTPTRVELSCFGPEFDNGTDRQALEQEDLRIDFGVDSHYLPRADTPGAGTLIQSNIRSLLRLVHELDSSLPVAKRL
;
A
#
# COMPACT_ATOMS: atom_id res chain seq x y z
N MET A 1 10.97 -8.09 18.44
CA MET A 1 10.31 -8.68 17.27
C MET A 1 9.71 -7.50 16.55
N THR A 2 10.12 -7.28 15.31
CA THR A 2 9.59 -6.18 14.49
C THR A 2 8.66 -6.85 13.50
N ASP A 3 7.37 -6.60 13.65
CA ASP A 3 6.37 -7.15 12.75
C ASP A 3 6.13 -6.16 11.60
N GLN A 4 5.59 -6.65 10.50
CA GLN A 4 5.15 -5.79 9.40
C GLN A 4 3.73 -5.31 9.68
N LEU A 5 3.47 -4.04 9.42
CA LEU A 5 2.15 -3.44 9.57
C LEU A 5 1.46 -3.39 8.22
N PHE A 6 0.35 -4.11 8.09
CA PHE A 6 -0.47 -4.12 6.88
C PHE A 6 -1.87 -3.58 7.14
N LEU A 7 -2.50 -3.05 6.10
CA LEU A 7 -3.95 -2.90 6.00
C LEU A 7 -4.44 -3.73 4.82
N SER A 8 -5.27 -4.72 5.09
CA SER A 8 -5.95 -5.54 4.08
C SER A 8 -7.40 -5.10 3.95
N ILE A 9 -7.89 -4.90 2.73
CA ILE A 9 -9.24 -4.38 2.44
C ILE A 9 -9.98 -5.36 1.52
N TRP A 10 -11.13 -5.83 1.98
CA TRP A 10 -12.11 -6.54 1.17
C TRP A 10 -13.18 -5.56 0.71
N LEU A 11 -13.36 -5.46 -0.60
CA LEU A 11 -14.40 -4.67 -1.23
C LEU A 11 -15.73 -5.44 -1.22
N ASP A 12 -16.84 -4.71 -1.27
CA ASP A 12 -18.15 -5.29 -1.49
C ASP A 12 -18.18 -6.14 -2.78
N ARG A 13 -18.91 -7.26 -2.74
CA ARG A 13 -18.99 -8.22 -3.85
C ARG A 13 -19.31 -7.57 -5.21
N HIS A 14 -20.21 -6.59 -5.23
CA HIS A 14 -20.65 -5.89 -6.44
C HIS A 14 -19.61 -4.88 -6.94
N SER A 15 -18.67 -4.46 -6.09
CA SER A 15 -17.64 -3.46 -6.36
C SER A 15 -16.33 -4.08 -6.86
N ARG A 16 -16.13 -5.40 -6.67
CA ARG A 16 -14.93 -6.13 -7.15
C ARG A 16 -14.72 -6.05 -8.67
N ALA A 17 -15.80 -5.92 -9.44
CA ALA A 17 -15.73 -5.70 -10.89
C ALA A 17 -15.04 -4.35 -11.25
N ASN A 18 -15.04 -3.39 -10.32
CA ASN A 18 -14.40 -2.08 -10.47
C ASN A 18 -13.12 -1.95 -9.62
N ARG A 19 -12.49 -3.06 -9.21
CA ARG A 19 -11.30 -3.07 -8.32
C ARG A 19 -10.20 -2.11 -8.77
N ILE A 20 -9.91 -2.05 -10.07
CA ILE A 20 -8.88 -1.17 -10.65
C ILE A 20 -9.21 0.32 -10.40
N ARG A 21 -10.48 0.71 -10.50
CA ARG A 21 -10.93 2.08 -10.18
C ARG A 21 -10.84 2.37 -8.68
N HIS A 22 -11.07 1.35 -7.84
CA HIS A 22 -10.90 1.48 -6.40
C HIS A 22 -9.42 1.57 -6.01
N PHE A 23 -8.54 0.85 -6.70
CA PHE A 23 -7.10 0.97 -6.56
C PHE A 23 -6.61 2.36 -7.00
N GLU A 24 -7.08 2.89 -8.12
CA GLU A 24 -6.82 4.27 -8.52
C GLU A 24 -7.20 5.26 -7.41
N LYS A 25 -8.40 5.08 -6.83
CA LYS A 25 -8.87 5.94 -5.74
C LYS A 25 -7.98 5.83 -4.49
N LEU A 26 -7.54 4.62 -4.15
CA LEU A 26 -6.58 4.38 -3.06
C LEU A 26 -5.26 5.11 -3.34
N LEU A 27 -4.69 4.96 -4.54
CA LEU A 27 -3.45 5.65 -4.93
C LEU A 27 -3.60 7.17 -4.83
N ARG A 28 -4.73 7.74 -5.28
CA ARG A 28 -4.99 9.19 -5.20
C ARG A 28 -5.14 9.71 -3.76
N LEU A 29 -5.61 8.87 -2.84
CA LEU A 29 -5.76 9.23 -1.43
C LEU A 29 -4.47 9.02 -0.63
N PHE A 30 -3.53 8.22 -1.15
CA PHE A 30 -2.32 7.90 -0.43
C PHE A 30 -1.39 9.12 -0.33
N PRO A 31 -0.88 9.45 0.87
CA PRO A 31 0.00 10.59 1.10
C PRO A 31 1.45 10.28 0.68
N PHE A 32 1.72 10.13 -0.62
CA PHE A 32 3.07 9.89 -1.13
C PHE A 32 4.05 10.98 -0.68
N SER A 33 5.26 10.54 -0.32
CA SER A 33 6.37 11.41 0.06
C SER A 33 6.64 12.46 -1.01
N GLN A 34 6.86 13.70 -0.55
CA GLN A 34 7.24 14.84 -1.40
C GLN A 34 8.73 15.19 -1.25
N ARG A 35 9.49 14.37 -0.52
CA ARG A 35 10.92 14.54 -0.24
C ARG A 35 11.75 13.76 -1.26
N GLU A 36 13.06 13.96 -1.28
CA GLU A 36 13.97 13.10 -2.04
C GLU A 36 13.82 11.65 -1.56
N GLN A 37 13.40 10.78 -2.47
CA GLN A 37 13.15 9.37 -2.22
C GLN A 37 13.90 8.50 -3.23
N PRO A 38 14.16 7.23 -2.89
CA PRO A 38 14.56 6.25 -3.90
C PRO A 38 13.48 6.06 -4.97
N GLN A 39 13.86 5.41 -6.06
CA GLN A 39 12.95 5.16 -7.18
C GLN A 39 11.77 4.29 -6.72
N SER A 40 10.54 4.69 -7.09
CA SER A 40 9.35 3.85 -6.91
C SER A 40 9.29 2.79 -8.02
N VAL A 41 8.63 1.67 -7.77
CA VAL A 41 8.56 0.56 -8.73
C VAL A 41 7.11 0.15 -8.92
N LEU A 42 6.68 0.06 -10.19
CA LEU A 42 5.42 -0.55 -10.57
C LEU A 42 5.69 -1.98 -11.03
N ALA A 43 4.99 -2.94 -10.45
CA ALA A 43 5.03 -4.34 -10.86
C ALA A 43 3.63 -4.88 -11.15
N ILE A 44 3.55 -5.81 -12.11
CA ILE A 44 2.34 -6.51 -12.51
C ILE A 44 2.67 -8.00 -12.56
N HIS A 45 1.92 -8.81 -11.82
CA HIS A 45 2.07 -10.25 -11.76
C HIS A 45 0.80 -10.92 -12.29
N ALA A 46 0.94 -12.12 -12.85
CA ALA A 46 -0.18 -12.98 -13.20
C ALA A 46 -0.06 -14.29 -12.44
N ILE A 47 -1.21 -14.91 -12.19
CA ILE A 47 -1.38 -16.23 -11.57
C ILE A 47 -0.93 -16.27 -10.11
N ASP A 48 0.33 -16.01 -9.82
CA ASP A 48 0.95 -16.18 -8.50
C ASP A 48 2.08 -15.18 -8.24
N ALA A 49 2.27 -14.80 -6.97
CA ALA A 49 3.27 -13.81 -6.54
C ALA A 49 4.74 -14.29 -6.65
N THR A 50 4.98 -15.59 -6.82
CA THR A 50 6.32 -16.18 -6.99
C THR A 50 6.75 -16.26 -8.46
N GLU A 51 5.84 -16.00 -9.40
CA GLU A 51 6.17 -15.93 -10.82
C GLU A 51 6.89 -14.62 -11.18
N PRO A 52 7.69 -14.61 -12.26
CA PRO A 52 8.25 -13.36 -12.77
C PRO A 52 7.15 -12.35 -13.16
N PRO A 53 7.34 -11.05 -12.89
CA PRO A 53 6.36 -10.04 -13.26
C PRO A 53 6.20 -9.96 -14.78
N LEU A 54 4.95 -9.78 -15.24
CA LEU A 54 4.62 -9.45 -16.62
C LEU A 54 5.19 -8.08 -17.02
N LEU A 55 5.22 -7.17 -16.06
CA LEU A 55 5.82 -5.84 -16.16
C LEU A 55 6.45 -5.51 -14.83
N GLU A 56 7.70 -5.08 -14.86
CA GLU A 56 8.34 -4.39 -13.76
C GLU A 56 9.02 -3.15 -14.35
N ARG A 57 8.66 -1.98 -13.85
CA ARG A 57 9.26 -0.74 -14.33
C ARG A 57 9.48 0.27 -13.20
N PRO A 58 10.54 1.07 -13.32
CA PRO A 58 10.70 2.22 -12.45
C PRO A 58 9.64 3.29 -12.72
N VAL A 59 9.23 3.97 -11.66
CA VAL A 59 8.43 5.19 -11.66
C VAL A 59 9.37 6.34 -11.27
N ASN A 60 9.67 7.20 -12.24
CA ASN A 60 10.65 8.26 -12.08
C ASN A 60 9.99 9.54 -11.57
N GLY A 61 10.48 10.06 -10.45
CA GLY A 61 9.94 11.27 -9.83
C GLY A 61 8.64 11.02 -9.05
N PRO A 62 7.83 12.06 -8.82
CA PRO A 62 6.56 11.94 -8.11
C PRO A 62 5.60 10.97 -8.81
N VAL A 63 4.84 10.22 -8.01
CA VAL A 63 3.85 9.26 -8.51
C VAL A 63 2.73 9.99 -9.29
N ASP A 64 2.71 9.85 -10.61
CA ASP A 64 1.57 10.23 -11.45
C ASP A 64 0.59 9.06 -11.57
N VAL A 65 -0.48 9.11 -10.78
CA VAL A 65 -1.51 8.06 -10.78
C VAL A 65 -2.13 7.86 -12.16
N SER A 66 -2.31 8.93 -12.96
CA SER A 66 -2.93 8.81 -14.28
C SER A 66 -2.03 8.07 -15.26
N GLU A 67 -0.71 8.29 -15.20
CA GLU A 67 0.27 7.53 -15.97
C GLU A 67 0.27 6.05 -15.57
N LEU A 68 0.27 5.78 -14.26
CA LEU A 68 0.21 4.41 -13.74
C LEU A 68 -1.03 3.67 -14.24
N MET A 69 -2.21 4.30 -14.14
CA MET A 69 -3.46 3.70 -14.61
C MET A 69 -3.45 3.39 -16.11
N GLY A 70 -2.73 4.20 -16.90
CA GLY A 70 -2.48 3.91 -18.31
C GLY A 70 -1.76 2.58 -18.50
N SER A 71 -0.68 2.34 -17.74
CA SER A 71 0.05 1.06 -17.76
C SER A 71 -0.80 -0.11 -17.24
N LEU A 72 -1.53 0.06 -16.15
CA LEU A 72 -2.37 -1.01 -15.59
C LEU A 72 -3.48 -1.43 -16.56
N GLY A 73 -4.01 -0.49 -17.34
CA GLY A 73 -5.08 -0.75 -18.32
C GLY A 73 -4.69 -1.71 -19.45
N GLU A 74 -3.39 -1.87 -19.73
CA GLU A 74 -2.87 -2.81 -20.72
C GLU A 74 -2.90 -4.27 -20.23
N TYR A 75 -2.94 -4.48 -18.91
CA TYR A 75 -2.89 -5.79 -18.27
C TYR A 75 -4.17 -6.02 -17.48
N GLN A 76 -5.14 -6.73 -18.07
CA GLN A 76 -6.43 -7.02 -17.44
C GLN A 76 -6.62 -8.53 -17.30
N GLY A 77 -7.08 -8.95 -16.12
CA GLY A 77 -7.33 -10.36 -15.83
C GLY A 77 -7.84 -10.52 -14.41
N GLU A 78 -8.59 -11.59 -14.16
CA GLU A 78 -9.02 -11.97 -12.81
C GLU A 78 -7.87 -12.60 -12.00
N ASP A 79 -6.85 -13.08 -12.70
CA ASP A 79 -5.61 -13.67 -12.20
C ASP A 79 -4.44 -12.68 -12.18
N VAL A 80 -4.69 -11.38 -12.32
CA VAL A 80 -3.64 -10.34 -12.35
C VAL A 80 -3.62 -9.55 -11.05
N ALA A 81 -2.42 -9.29 -10.54
CA ALA A 81 -2.17 -8.38 -9.45
C ALA A 81 -1.28 -7.21 -9.87
N TYR A 82 -1.53 -6.05 -9.25
CA TYR A 82 -0.76 -4.84 -9.44
C TYR A 82 -0.14 -4.44 -8.10
N SER A 83 1.12 -4.06 -8.09
CA SER A 83 1.74 -3.44 -6.91
C SER A 83 2.55 -2.20 -7.27
N LEU A 84 2.50 -1.22 -6.37
CA LEU A 84 3.32 -0.03 -6.42
C LEU A 84 4.15 0.03 -5.12
N GLU A 85 5.45 -0.20 -5.25
CA GLU A 85 6.40 0.17 -4.21
C GLU A 85 6.65 1.68 -4.28
N SER A 86 6.42 2.38 -3.18
CA SER A 86 6.64 3.82 -3.09
C SER A 86 7.01 4.24 -1.66
N TRP A 87 6.84 5.53 -1.34
CA TRP A 87 7.39 6.14 -0.15
C TRP A 87 6.37 6.99 0.59
N TRP A 88 6.36 6.88 1.92
CA TRP A 88 5.57 7.68 2.82
C TRP A 88 6.45 8.36 3.87
N ASP A 89 6.24 9.65 4.06
CA ASP A 89 6.98 10.44 5.04
C ASP A 89 6.52 10.16 6.47
N LEU A 90 7.39 9.54 7.27
CA LEU A 90 7.15 9.25 8.69
C LEU A 90 8.22 9.87 9.58
N TRP A 91 7.85 10.21 10.82
CA TRP A 91 8.84 10.58 11.83
C TRP A 91 9.63 9.35 12.25
N GLN A 92 10.95 9.42 12.11
CA GLN A 92 11.87 8.38 12.54
C GLN A 92 12.96 8.99 13.42
N PHE A 93 13.50 8.18 14.34
CA PHE A 93 14.59 8.57 15.22
C PHE A 93 15.86 7.83 14.82
N ASP A 94 16.84 8.58 14.32
CA ASP A 94 18.21 8.11 14.04
C ASP A 94 19.21 9.12 14.61
N GLY A 95 19.38 9.08 15.94
CA GLY A 95 20.13 10.09 16.70
C GLY A 95 19.39 11.42 16.90
N ASP A 96 18.63 11.87 15.91
CA ASP A 96 17.68 12.99 15.97
C ASP A 96 16.37 12.62 15.26
N TRP A 97 15.31 13.36 15.54
CA TRP A 97 14.01 13.18 14.90
C TRP A 97 13.96 13.88 13.55
N ALA A 98 13.65 13.11 12.50
CA ALA A 98 13.44 13.64 11.18
C ALA A 98 12.24 12.99 10.50
N LEU A 99 11.63 13.72 9.58
CA LEU A 99 10.65 13.15 8.66
C LEU A 99 11.42 12.54 7.49
N THR A 100 11.35 11.22 7.35
CA THR A 100 12.11 10.45 6.37
C THR A 100 11.19 9.57 5.53
N PRO A 101 11.49 9.38 4.24
CA PRO A 101 10.75 8.45 3.38
C PRO A 101 10.86 7.01 3.91
N THR A 102 9.72 6.40 4.24
CA THR A 102 9.57 5.00 4.59
C THR A 102 8.97 4.26 3.41
N ARG A 103 9.55 3.11 3.04
CA ARG A 103 9.05 2.26 1.96
C ARG A 103 7.67 1.71 2.30
N VAL A 104 6.76 1.78 1.34
CA VAL A 104 5.40 1.23 1.42
C VAL A 104 5.09 0.49 0.12
N GLU A 105 4.21 -0.50 0.19
CA GLU A 105 3.71 -1.19 -1.00
C GLU A 105 2.18 -1.11 -1.03
N LEU A 106 1.62 -0.70 -2.17
CA LEU A 106 0.18 -0.65 -2.38
C LEU A 106 -0.18 -1.66 -3.46
N SER A 107 -1.04 -2.62 -3.14
CA SER A 107 -1.36 -3.74 -4.02
C SER A 107 -2.87 -3.84 -4.28
N CYS A 108 -3.21 -4.30 -5.47
CA CYS A 108 -4.57 -4.68 -5.87
C CYS A 108 -4.52 -6.08 -6.46
N PHE A 109 -5.29 -7.00 -5.89
CA PHE A 109 -5.29 -8.40 -6.28
C PHE A 109 -6.51 -8.74 -7.13
N GLY A 110 -6.29 -9.51 -8.19
CA GLY A 110 -7.35 -10.17 -8.91
C GLY A 110 -7.98 -11.30 -8.06
N PRO A 111 -9.27 -11.60 -8.23
CA PRO A 111 -9.96 -12.63 -7.45
C PRO A 111 -9.47 -14.07 -7.69
N GLU A 112 -8.74 -14.32 -8.78
CA GLU A 112 -8.13 -15.61 -9.11
C GLU A 112 -6.61 -15.61 -8.95
N PHE A 113 -6.01 -14.47 -8.60
CA PHE A 113 -4.57 -14.38 -8.34
C PHE A 113 -4.23 -15.06 -7.01
N ASP A 114 -3.13 -15.79 -6.93
CA ASP A 114 -2.58 -16.33 -5.68
C ASP A 114 -1.58 -15.33 -5.08
N ASN A 115 -1.97 -14.68 -3.99
CA ASN A 115 -1.09 -13.75 -3.26
C ASN A 115 -0.17 -14.43 -2.23
N GLY A 116 -0.06 -15.76 -2.27
CA GLY A 116 0.79 -16.55 -1.38
C GLY A 116 0.24 -16.65 0.05
N THR A 117 -1.03 -16.34 0.27
CA THR A 117 -1.69 -16.60 1.56
C THR A 117 -2.34 -17.99 1.56
N ASP A 118 -2.45 -18.64 2.73
CA ASP A 118 -3.17 -19.91 2.88
C ASP A 118 -4.69 -19.81 2.58
N ARG A 119 -5.17 -18.63 2.15
CA ARG A 119 -6.57 -18.40 1.82
C ARG A 119 -6.82 -18.77 0.36
N GLN A 120 -8.03 -19.24 0.08
CA GLN A 120 -8.46 -19.42 -1.30
C GLN A 120 -8.51 -18.06 -2.01
N ALA A 121 -8.06 -18.00 -3.27
CA ALA A 121 -8.00 -16.75 -4.06
C ALA A 121 -9.30 -15.92 -4.01
N LEU A 122 -10.48 -16.57 -3.99
CA LEU A 122 -11.78 -15.89 -3.93
C LEU A 122 -12.09 -15.19 -2.58
N GLU A 123 -11.39 -15.57 -1.51
CA GLU A 123 -11.55 -15.07 -0.14
C GLU A 123 -10.41 -14.12 0.30
N GLN A 124 -9.40 -13.92 -0.55
CA GLN A 124 -8.31 -12.98 -0.27
C GLN A 124 -8.80 -11.53 -0.34
N GLU A 125 -8.01 -10.61 0.22
CA GLU A 125 -8.29 -9.18 0.15
C GLU A 125 -8.16 -8.66 -1.29
N ASP A 126 -8.97 -7.64 -1.60
CA ASP A 126 -8.95 -7.03 -2.92
C ASP A 126 -7.84 -5.97 -3.02
N LEU A 127 -7.55 -5.26 -1.93
CA LEU A 127 -6.48 -4.26 -1.83
C LEU A 127 -5.65 -4.48 -0.57
N ARG A 128 -4.36 -4.19 -0.64
CA ARG A 128 -3.44 -4.23 0.52
C ARG A 128 -2.53 -3.02 0.52
N ILE A 129 -2.23 -2.50 1.71
CA ILE A 129 -1.14 -1.56 1.94
C ILE A 129 -0.18 -2.19 2.94
N ASP A 130 1.08 -2.36 2.55
CA ASP A 130 2.20 -2.64 3.45
C ASP A 130 2.81 -1.31 3.88
N PHE A 131 2.74 -1.00 5.17
CA PHE A 131 3.30 0.22 5.77
C PHE A 131 4.76 0.04 6.21
N GLY A 132 5.33 -1.14 6.02
CA GLY A 132 6.62 -1.53 6.53
C GLY A 132 6.56 -1.84 8.03
N VAL A 133 7.71 -1.66 8.69
CA VAL A 133 7.92 -2.12 10.05
C VAL A 133 7.04 -1.38 11.07
N ASP A 134 6.36 -2.13 11.93
CA ASP A 134 5.47 -1.64 12.98
C ASP A 134 6.16 -0.67 13.97
N SER A 135 7.47 -0.81 14.14
CA SER A 135 8.29 0.04 14.99
C SER A 135 8.28 1.53 14.61
N HIS A 136 7.86 1.89 13.39
CA HIS A 136 7.61 3.28 13.01
C HIS A 136 6.30 3.86 13.58
N TYR A 137 5.42 2.99 14.10
CA TYR A 137 4.09 3.32 14.62
C TYR A 137 3.92 2.95 16.10
N LEU A 138 4.89 2.28 16.71
CA LEU A 138 4.86 1.88 18.11
C LEU A 138 5.87 2.70 18.94
N PRO A 139 5.42 3.39 20.00
CA PRO A 139 6.34 4.17 20.82
C PRO A 139 7.28 3.25 21.59
N ARG A 140 8.59 3.49 21.49
CA ARG A 140 9.60 2.80 22.27
C ARG A 140 9.92 3.61 23.53
N ALA A 141 9.98 2.95 24.68
CA ALA A 141 10.16 3.61 25.97
C ALA A 141 11.56 4.24 26.17
N ASP A 142 12.54 3.81 25.36
CA ASP A 142 13.94 4.22 25.37
C ASP A 142 14.24 5.41 24.46
N THR A 143 13.29 5.85 23.63
CA THR A 143 13.48 6.95 22.68
C THR A 143 12.91 8.28 23.22
N PRO A 144 13.74 9.31 23.44
CA PRO A 144 13.27 10.63 23.87
C PRO A 144 12.27 11.25 22.90
N GLY A 145 11.16 11.79 23.39
CA GLY A 145 10.16 12.47 22.55
C GLY A 145 9.31 11.54 21.66
N ALA A 146 9.50 10.22 21.74
CA ALA A 146 8.78 9.25 20.92
C ALA A 146 7.26 9.32 21.06
N GLY A 147 6.76 9.61 22.26
CA GLY A 147 5.31 9.70 22.49
C GLY A 147 4.61 10.64 21.52
N THR A 148 5.11 11.86 21.34
CA THR A 148 4.45 12.89 20.51
C THR A 148 4.62 12.62 19.02
N LEU A 149 5.83 12.27 18.58
CA LEU A 149 6.13 12.14 17.15
C LEU A 149 5.60 10.82 16.57
N ILE A 150 5.68 9.72 17.33
CA ILE A 150 5.02 8.47 16.94
C ILE A 150 3.50 8.65 16.95
N GLN A 151 2.93 9.43 17.89
CA GLN A 151 1.51 9.77 17.83
C GLN A 151 1.13 10.50 16.53
N SER A 152 2.04 11.30 15.96
CA SER A 152 1.83 11.90 14.63
C SER A 152 1.76 10.84 13.52
N ASN A 153 2.66 9.85 13.53
CA ASN A 153 2.62 8.74 12.58
C ASN A 153 1.31 7.94 12.70
N ILE A 154 0.92 7.57 13.92
CA ILE A 154 -0.35 6.87 14.19
C ILE A 154 -1.55 7.70 13.72
N ARG A 155 -1.56 9.01 13.98
CA ARG A 155 -2.66 9.89 13.54
C ARG A 155 -2.74 9.97 12.03
N SER A 156 -1.60 10.04 11.33
CA SER A 156 -1.53 10.04 9.87
C SER A 156 -2.10 8.73 9.30
N LEU A 157 -1.73 7.58 9.88
CA LEU A 157 -2.27 6.27 9.54
C LEU A 157 -3.77 6.18 9.76
N LEU A 158 -4.26 6.53 10.95
CA LEU A 158 -5.70 6.50 11.24
C LEU A 158 -6.49 7.43 10.32
N ARG A 159 -5.93 8.58 9.95
CA ARG A 159 -6.54 9.49 8.98
C ARG A 159 -6.66 8.84 7.60
N LEU A 160 -5.58 8.24 7.10
CA LEU A 160 -5.60 7.51 5.82
C LEU A 160 -6.66 6.40 5.84
N VAL A 161 -6.66 5.54 6.88
CA VAL A 161 -7.64 4.46 7.00
C VAL A 161 -9.07 5.00 7.01
N HIS A 162 -9.33 6.08 7.74
CA HIS A 162 -10.66 6.69 7.78
C HIS A 162 -11.08 7.29 6.42
N GLU A 163 -10.15 7.94 5.71
CA GLU A 163 -10.40 8.47 4.37
C GLU A 163 -10.69 7.35 3.36
N LEU A 164 -9.99 6.21 3.46
CA LEU A 164 -10.24 5.02 2.64
C LEU A 164 -11.58 4.37 2.95
N ASP A 165 -11.92 4.15 4.23
CA ASP A 165 -13.22 3.60 4.65
C ASP A 165 -14.39 4.48 4.16
N SER A 166 -14.22 5.80 4.16
CA SER A 166 -15.24 6.74 3.71
C SER A 166 -15.35 6.82 2.19
N SER A 167 -14.30 6.41 1.48
CA SER A 167 -14.15 6.59 0.03
C SER A 167 -14.36 5.32 -0.77
N LEU A 168 -14.08 4.16 -0.18
CA LEU A 168 -14.12 2.86 -0.83
C LEU A 168 -15.32 2.06 -0.31
N PRO A 169 -15.90 1.17 -1.15
CA PRO A 169 -16.95 0.26 -0.72
C PRO A 169 -16.35 -0.90 0.08
N VAL A 170 -15.91 -0.61 1.31
CA VAL A 170 -15.23 -1.56 2.21
C VAL A 170 -16.26 -2.47 2.89
N ALA A 171 -16.18 -3.77 2.61
CA ALA A 171 -16.95 -4.79 3.32
C ALA A 171 -16.28 -5.20 4.64
N LYS A 172 -14.94 -5.32 4.62
CA LYS A 172 -14.12 -5.71 5.77
C LYS A 172 -12.71 -5.15 5.60
N ARG A 173 -12.04 -4.86 6.72
CA ARG A 173 -10.61 -4.60 6.77
C ARG A 173 -9.93 -5.37 7.91
N LEU A 174 -8.64 -5.67 7.76
CA LEU A 174 -7.77 -6.27 8.78
C LEU A 174 -6.45 -5.52 8.85
#